data_AF-A0A1A8NF99-F1
#
_entry.id   AF-A0A1A8NF99-F1
#
_cell.length_a   1.000
_cell.length_b   1.000
_cell.length_c   1.000
_cell.angle_alpha   90.00
_cell.angle_beta   90.00
_cell.angle_gamma   90.00
#
_symmetry.space_group_name_H-M   'P 1'
#
loop_
_entity.id
_entity.type
_entity.pdbx_description
1 polymer ?
#
loop_
_entity_poly.entity_id
_entity_poly.type
_entity_poly.pdbx_seq_one_letter_code
_entity_poly.pdbx_strand_id
1 'polypeptide(L)' 'MVVSGLPERNGDRHADEIAKMALDLLAAVKQVVIPHMPKERLQLRAGIHTGPCVAGIVGHKMPRYCLFGDTAN' A
#
# COMPACT_ATOMS: atom_id res chain seq x y z
N MET A 1 -2.22 0.44 3.64
CA MET A 1 -2.64 0.50 2.23
C MET A 1 -1.82 1.58 1.56
N VAL A 2 -1.26 1.32 0.38
CA VAL A 2 -0.45 2.28 -0.39
C VAL A 2 -0.97 2.27 -1.82
N VAL A 3 -0.87 3.41 -2.50
CA VAL A 3 -1.36 3.63 -3.86
C VAL A 3 -0.33 4.44 -4.63
N SER A 4 -0.25 4.22 -5.94
CA SER A 4 0.56 4.99 -6.87
C SER A 4 -0.32 5.53 -8.00
N GLY A 5 0.06 6.69 -8.56
CA GLY A 5 -0.74 7.43 -9.54
C GLY A 5 -1.80 8.35 -8.93
N LEU A 6 -1.74 8.59 -7.61
CA LEU A 6 -2.59 9.55 -6.89
C LEU A 6 -1.77 10.38 -5.88
N PRO A 7 -2.13 11.66 -5.68
CA PRO A 7 -3.12 12.44 -6.45
C PRO A 7 -2.61 12.81 -7.85
N GLU A 8 -1.29 12.73 -8.06
CA GLU A 8 -0.64 12.99 -9.34
C GLU A 8 -0.55 11.71 -10.16
N ARG A 9 -1.02 11.79 -11.40
CA ARG A 9 -0.95 10.67 -12.35
C ARG A 9 0.50 10.46 -12.77
N ASN A 10 0.94 9.20 -12.78
CA ASN A 10 2.30 8.82 -13.18
C ASN A 10 2.33 7.91 -14.43
N GLY A 11 1.26 7.93 -15.23
CA GLY A 11 1.12 7.08 -16.42
C GLY A 11 1.01 5.61 -16.03
N ASP A 12 1.64 4.72 -16.80
CA ASP A 12 1.60 3.27 -16.56
C ASP A 12 2.61 2.79 -15.50
N ARG A 13 3.29 3.73 -14.82
CA ARG A 13 4.31 3.39 -13.81
C ARG A 13 3.73 2.95 -12.47
N HIS A 14 2.44 3.16 -12.24
CA HIS A 14 1.82 2.88 -10.94
C HIS A 14 1.99 1.42 -10.49
N ALA A 15 1.89 0.47 -11.41
CA ALA A 15 1.98 -0.95 -11.11
C ALA A 15 3.42 -1.34 -10.73
N ASP A 16 4.41 -0.81 -11.46
CA ASP A 16 5.83 -1.03 -11.23
C ASP A 16 6.27 -0.47 -9.87
N GLU A 17 5.89 0.77 -9.55
CA GLU A 17 6.22 1.40 -8.27
C GLU A 17 5.66 0.62 -7.06
N ILE A 18 4.40 0.17 -7.14
CA ILE A 18 3.77 -0.61 -6.06
C ILE A 18 4.39 -2.01 -5.94
N ALA A 19 4.70 -2.66 -7.07
CA ALA A 19 5.37 -3.95 -7.06
C ALA A 19 6.77 -3.89 -6.45
N LYS A 20 7.57 -2.88 -6.84
CA LYS A 20 8.91 -2.64 -6.26
C LYS A 20 8.84 -2.38 -4.77
N MET A 21 7.96 -1.47 -4.33
CA MET A 21 7.76 -1.20 -2.91
C MET A 21 7.36 -2.47 -2.14
N ALA A 22 6.47 -3.30 -2.68
CA ALA A 22 6.06 -4.54 -2.03
C ALA A 22 7.24 -5.52 -1.87
N LEU A 23 8.09 -5.66 -2.89
CA LEU A 23 9.29 -6.50 -2.83
C LEU A 23 10.30 -5.96 -1.81
N ASP A 24 10.54 -4.65 -1.78
CA ASP A 24 11.45 -4.01 -0.81
C ASP A 24 10.97 -4.21 0.63
N LEU A 25 9.67 -4.08 0.89
CA LEU A 25 9.08 -4.34 2.20
C LEU A 25 9.20 -5.82 2.61
N LEU A 26 8.94 -6.75 1.68
CA LEU A 26 9.12 -8.18 1.94
C LEU A 26 10.58 -8.54 2.25
N ALA A 27 11.54 -7.87 1.60
CA ALA A 27 12.96 -8.03 1.89
C ALA A 27 13.33 -7.46 3.27
N ALA A 28 12.84 -6.25 3.60
CA ALA A 28 13.11 -5.58 4.86
C ALA A 28 12.52 -6.34 6.07
N VAL A 29 11.29 -6.84 5.94
CA VAL A 29 10.59 -7.56 7.03
C VAL A 29 11.32 -8.82 7.46
N LYS A 30 12.05 -9.50 6.55
CA LYS A 30 12.86 -10.67 6.91
C LYS A 30 13.92 -10.37 7.96
N GLN A 31 14.34 -9.11 8.10
CA GLN A 31 15.34 -8.69 9.09
C GLN A 31 14.73 -8.36 10.46
N VAL A 32 13.41 -8.32 10.56
CA VAL A 32 12.69 -7.95 11.79
C VAL A 32 12.41 -9.19 12.63
N VAL A 33 13.05 -9.24 13.80
CA VAL A 33 12.81 -10.26 14.83
C VAL A 33 11.73 -9.78 15.78
N ILE A 34 10.83 -10.68 16.19
CA ILE A 34 9.77 -10.36 17.13
C ILE A 34 10.37 -10.32 18.55
N PRO A 35 10.30 -9.19 19.29
CA PRO A 35 11.01 -9.05 20.57
C PRO A 35 10.65 -10.11 21.61
N HIS A 36 9.39 -10.54 21.65
CA HIS A 36 8.90 -11.56 22.57
C HIS A 36 8.96 -12.99 22.00
N MET A 37 9.36 -13.17 20.73
CA MET A 37 9.55 -14.47 20.07
C MET A 37 10.83 -14.45 19.22
N PRO A 38 12.03 -14.52 19.84
CA PRO A 38 13.30 -14.29 19.13
C PRO A 38 13.63 -15.30 18.03
N LYS A 39 12.98 -16.47 18.04
CA LYS A 39 13.13 -17.52 17.02
C LYS A 39 12.23 -17.28 15.81
N GLU A 40 11.23 -16.43 15.96
CA GLU A 40 10.26 -16.12 14.91
C GLU A 40 10.63 -14.81 14.21
N ARG A 41 10.43 -14.78 12.90
CA ARG A 41 10.58 -13.58 12.08
C ARG A 41 9.21 -13.05 11.72
N LEU A 42 9.08 -11.73 11.68
CA LEU A 42 7.86 -11.09 11.20
C LEU A 42 7.55 -11.59 9.77
N GLN A 43 6.31 -12.01 9.54
CA GLN A 43 5.83 -12.45 8.22
C GLN A 43 4.95 -11.36 7.63
N LEU A 44 5.16 -11.06 6.35
CA LEU A 44 4.35 -10.09 5.60
C LEU A 44 3.80 -10.75 4.34
N ARG A 45 2.54 -10.48 4.04
CA ARG A 45 1.89 -10.81 2.76
C ARG A 45 1.42 -9.52 2.11
N ALA A 46 1.74 -9.34 0.83
CA ALA A 46 1.28 -8.21 0.03
C ALA A 46 0.34 -8.70 -1.07
N GLY A 47 -0.84 -8.09 -1.17
CA GLY A 47 -1.75 -8.21 -2.32
C GLY A 47 -1.69 -6.95 -3.15
N ILE A 48 -1.74 -7.08 -4.48
CA ILE A 48 -1.67 -5.96 -5.43
C ILE A 48 -2.78 -6.13 -6.45
N HIS A 49 -3.48 -5.03 -6.75
CA HIS A 49 -4.49 -4.98 -7.80
C HIS A 49 -4.41 -3.62 -8.52
N THR A 50 -4.86 -3.58 -9.78
CA THR A 50 -4.81 -2.38 -10.63
C THR A 50 -6.18 -2.17 -11.25
N GLY A 51 -6.61 -0.91 -11.31
CA GLY A 51 -7.89 -0.54 -11.90
C GLY A 51 -8.30 0.88 -11.54
N PRO A 52 -9.45 1.34 -12.06
CA PRO A 52 -9.96 2.68 -11.78
C PRO A 52 -10.38 2.81 -10.31
N CYS A 53 -10.10 3.98 -9.72
CA CYS A 53 -10.56 4.33 -8.40
C CYS A 53 -10.89 5.84 -8.33
N VAL A 54 -11.58 6.24 -7.27
CA VAL A 54 -11.92 7.63 -6.97
C VAL A 54 -11.28 8.00 -5.65
N ALA A 55 -10.63 9.17 -5.59
CA ALA A 55 -10.05 9.69 -4.36
C ALA A 55 -10.52 11.11 -4.08
N GLY A 56 -10.64 11.46 -2.80
CA GLY A 56 -11.09 12.80 -2.40
C GLY A 56 -11.02 13.02 -0.89
N ILE A 57 -11.38 14.22 -0.46
CA ILE A 57 -11.47 14.57 0.96
C ILE A 57 -12.89 14.33 1.46
N VAL A 58 -13.02 13.56 2.53
CA VAL A 58 -14.29 13.25 3.18
C VAL A 58 -14.35 13.91 4.54
N GLY A 59 -15.45 14.62 4.80
CA GLY A 59 -15.75 15.27 6.08
C GLY A 59 -15.30 16.73 6.16
N HIS A 60 -16.17 17.58 6.72
CA HIS A 60 -15.88 19.02 6.86
C HIS A 60 -15.16 19.36 8.18
N LYS A 61 -15.55 18.72 9.30
CA LYS A 61 -14.93 18.96 10.62
C LYS A 61 -13.64 18.15 10.81
N MET A 62 -13.58 16.97 10.19
CA MET A 62 -12.43 16.07 10.25
C MET A 62 -12.15 15.54 8.84
N PRO A 63 -11.50 16.34 7.98
CA PRO A 63 -11.20 15.96 6.62
C PRO A 63 -10.22 14.79 6.57
N ARG A 64 -10.56 13.75 5.81
CA ARG A 64 -9.69 12.59 5.56
C ARG A 64 -9.57 12.35 4.06
N TYR A 65 -8.37 12.08 3.59
CA TYR A 65 -8.17 11.63 2.21
C TYR A 65 -8.58 10.17 2.10
N CYS A 66 -9.62 9.92 1.32
CA CYS A 66 -10.27 8.61 1.19
C CYS A 66 -10.19 8.14 -0.26
N LEU A 67 -10.01 6.83 -0.43
CA LEU A 67 -10.07 6.14 -1.71
C LEU A 67 -11.31 5.24 -1.75
N PHE A 68 -11.94 5.17 -2.91
CA PHE A 68 -13.14 4.38 -3.19
C PHE A 68 -13.04 3.69 -4.56
N GLY A 69 -13.86 2.66 -4.77
CA GLY A 69 -13.97 1.91 -6.03
C GLY A 69 -13.68 0.42 -5.86
N ASP A 70 -14.15 -0.40 -6.79
CA ASP A 70 -14.04 -1.86 -6.72
C ASP A 70 -12.59 -2.35 -6.67
N THR A 71 -11.65 -1.60 -7.23
CA THR A 71 -10.22 -1.91 -7.15
C THR A 71 -9.67 -1.86 -5.73
N ALA A 72 -10.32 -1.13 -4.82
CA ALA A 72 -9.94 -1.01 -3.41
C ALA A 72 -10.73 -1.92 -2.47
N ASN A 73 -11.63 -2.76 -2.99
CA ASN A 73 -12.51 -3.65 -2.22
C ASN A 73 -11.82 -4.97 -1.85
#